data_AF-A0A813H7P1-F1
#
_entry.id   AF-A0A813H7P1-F1
#
_cell.length_a   1.000
_cell.length_b   1.000
_cell.length_c   1.000
_cell.angle_alpha   90.00
_cell.angle_beta   90.00
_cell.angle_gamma   90.00
#
_symmetry.space_group_name_H-M   'P 1'
#
loop_
_entity.id
_entity.type
_entity.pdbx_description
1 polymer ?
#
loop_
_entity_poly.entity_id
_entity_poly.type
_entity_poly.pdbx_seq_one_letter_code
_entity_poly.pdbx_strand_id
1 'polypeptide(L)'
;VLDVQPWCTEKAGRQPGQPISLTDAVFRQLGGESMDKGSRMTDWEGELSHAQLRYAAADAWAALRLFALSPVGAIVAIASESGEVGRLEIDSASLLDKGVSNLARAHVLVSTRFQRTVFSVVSAVILAALSGTAVVGSVALPTLASVLFVYASVAESSGTKSKGLARYNSAQALELAAEQEKTLADAESAKAFLPFGVGLTAIFAAACVTLRIFDEAEGEASSLLLSPFFSTLMRRFFGLSSVIGAMITADKALLMGTKLTPRSRPEENQNITEWEAAALSLDSELNEPQLETRIAVALSTVLASLIPVPLFFHSLEEVTAGLDTLAVIVSSTAAAQAAVVFLASEREFVDAERRIAVQSKQAALSELFYAQAQAESAVLAPSTTMSGAALAAASVAVEFSQLGG
;
A
#
# COMPACT_ATOMS: atom_id res chain seq x y z
N VAL A 1 -12.83 -1.53 3.29
CA VAL A 1 -13.40 -0.62 4.31
C VAL A 1 -12.48 -0.66 5.51
N LEU A 2 -11.80 0.44 5.84
CA LEU A 2 -10.96 0.54 7.03
C LEU A 2 -11.90 0.76 8.22
N ASP A 3 -12.00 -0.19 9.13
CA ASP A 3 -12.82 -0.03 10.33
C ASP A 3 -12.04 0.86 11.33
N VAL A 4 -12.37 2.15 11.33
CA VAL A 4 -11.74 3.17 12.18
C VAL A 4 -12.29 3.15 13.61
N GLN A 5 -13.28 2.29 13.91
CA GLN A 5 -13.93 2.22 15.23
C GLN A 5 -12.96 1.91 16.38
N PRO A 6 -11.96 1.01 16.28
CA PRO A 6 -11.09 0.69 17.40
C PRO A 6 -10.26 1.90 17.86
N TRP A 7 -9.83 2.75 16.94
CA TRP A 7 -8.86 3.82 17.24
C TRP A 7 -9.47 5.07 17.87
N CYS A 8 -10.79 5.24 17.78
CA CYS A 8 -11.50 6.29 18.52
C CYS A 8 -11.84 5.89 19.98
N THR A 9 -11.60 4.64 20.40
CA THR A 9 -12.19 4.09 21.64
C THR A 9 -11.33 4.25 22.90
N GLU A 10 -10.01 4.30 22.80
CA GLU A 10 -9.16 4.24 24.01
C GLU A 10 -9.20 5.54 24.84
N LYS A 11 -9.50 6.70 24.21
CA LYS A 11 -9.59 8.00 24.89
C LYS A 11 -11.00 8.53 25.11
N ALA A 12 -12.03 7.83 24.61
CA ALA A 12 -13.41 8.27 24.74
C ALA A 12 -14.02 8.00 26.14
N GLY A 13 -13.26 7.44 27.09
CA GLY A 13 -13.66 7.26 28.49
C GLY A 13 -15.02 6.59 28.61
N ARG A 14 -15.10 5.27 28.33
CA ARG A 14 -16.37 4.54 28.38
C ARG A 14 -16.37 3.41 29.39
N GLN A 15 -17.56 3.14 29.91
CA GLN A 15 -17.87 1.86 30.52
C GLN A 15 -17.96 0.79 29.41
N PRO A 16 -17.46 -0.43 29.63
CA PRO A 16 -17.53 -1.52 28.65
C PRO A 16 -18.97 -1.76 28.18
N GLY A 17 -19.21 -1.77 26.86
CA GLY A 17 -20.49 -2.21 26.26
C GLY A 17 -21.36 -1.16 25.56
N GLN A 18 -21.00 0.13 25.56
CA GLN A 18 -21.76 1.15 24.80
C GLN A 18 -21.18 1.39 23.38
N PRO A 19 -21.98 1.30 22.30
CA PRO A 19 -21.53 1.61 20.94
C PRO A 19 -21.29 3.11 20.74
N ILE A 20 -20.14 3.49 20.18
CA ILE A 20 -19.83 4.90 19.86
C ILE A 20 -20.45 5.24 18.51
N SER A 21 -21.33 6.24 18.48
CA SER A 21 -21.77 6.83 17.22
C SER A 21 -20.87 8.01 16.87
N LEU A 22 -20.49 8.15 15.60
CA LEU A 22 -19.67 9.27 15.09
C LEU A 22 -20.26 10.63 15.51
N THR A 23 -21.59 10.76 15.47
CA THR A 23 -22.29 11.98 15.86
C THR A 23 -22.14 12.33 17.34
N ASP A 24 -22.16 11.34 18.23
CA ASP A 24 -21.93 11.56 19.67
C ASP A 24 -20.47 11.98 19.92
N ALA A 25 -19.52 11.42 19.17
CA ALA A 25 -18.12 11.82 19.23
C ALA A 25 -17.92 13.27 18.74
N VAL A 26 -18.50 13.63 17.59
CA VAL A 26 -18.48 15.01 17.06
C VAL A 26 -19.10 15.99 18.06
N PHE A 27 -20.28 15.67 18.57
CA PHE A 27 -20.98 16.54 19.51
C PHE A 27 -20.16 16.80 20.77
N ARG A 28 -19.53 15.78 21.34
CA ARG A 28 -18.74 15.92 22.58
C ARG A 28 -17.39 16.60 22.35
N GLN A 29 -16.68 16.25 21.28
CA GLN A 29 -15.29 16.65 21.07
C GLN A 29 -15.13 17.92 20.22
N LEU A 30 -16.12 18.24 19.36
CA LEU A 30 -16.12 19.41 18.48
C LEU A 30 -17.07 20.51 18.97
N GLY A 31 -17.35 20.58 20.28
CA GLY A 31 -18.03 21.73 20.89
C GLY A 31 -19.54 21.80 20.62
N GLY A 32 -20.23 20.66 20.57
CA GLY A 32 -21.68 20.60 20.42
C GLY A 32 -22.20 20.66 18.99
N GLU A 33 -21.32 20.51 18.00
CA GLU A 33 -21.74 20.42 16.60
C GLU A 33 -22.68 19.21 16.38
N SER A 34 -23.84 19.45 15.77
CA SER A 34 -24.79 18.40 15.41
C SER A 34 -24.58 17.98 13.97
N MET A 35 -24.46 16.67 13.73
CA MET A 35 -24.43 16.13 12.38
C MET A 35 -25.86 15.86 11.88
N ASP A 36 -26.16 16.31 10.67
CA ASP A 36 -27.41 15.95 9.98
C ASP A 36 -27.37 14.46 9.61
N LYS A 37 -28.41 13.71 10.00
CA LYS A 37 -28.55 12.26 9.72
C LYS A 37 -29.61 11.95 8.67
N GLY A 38 -30.22 12.97 8.05
CA GLY A 38 -31.33 12.81 7.13
C GLY A 38 -31.04 11.85 5.97
N SER A 39 -29.81 11.83 5.47
CA SER A 39 -29.38 10.99 4.35
C SER A 39 -28.77 9.64 4.76
N ARG A 40 -28.75 9.28 6.06
CA ARG A 40 -28.03 8.08 6.51
C ARG A 40 -28.63 6.77 5.95
N MET A 41 -29.95 6.70 5.86
CA MET A 41 -30.70 5.50 5.47
C MET A 41 -31.34 5.63 4.08
N THR A 42 -30.88 6.59 3.27
CA THR A 42 -31.33 6.73 1.88
C THR A 42 -30.72 5.66 0.98
N ASP A 43 -31.28 5.46 -0.21
CA ASP A 43 -30.73 4.56 -1.22
C ASP A 43 -29.40 5.09 -1.78
N TRP A 44 -28.32 4.32 -1.60
CA TRP A 44 -26.98 4.66 -2.09
C TRP A 44 -26.65 4.01 -3.44
N GLU A 45 -27.55 3.20 -3.99
CA GLU A 45 -27.40 2.57 -5.31
C GLU A 45 -28.11 3.44 -6.36
N GLY A 46 -27.36 4.30 -7.06
CA GLY A 46 -27.90 5.12 -8.15
C GLY A 46 -27.28 6.52 -8.26
N GLU A 47 -27.97 7.44 -8.94
CA GLU A 47 -27.57 8.86 -9.00
C GLU A 47 -27.73 9.51 -7.63
N LEU A 48 -26.59 9.88 -7.02
CA LEU A 48 -26.54 10.46 -5.69
C LEU A 48 -27.09 11.88 -5.68
N SER A 49 -28.05 12.13 -4.80
CA SER A 49 -28.55 13.48 -4.56
C SER A 49 -27.50 14.37 -3.88
N HIS A 50 -27.62 15.69 -4.07
CA HIS A 50 -26.73 16.66 -3.43
C HIS A 50 -26.73 16.55 -1.89
N ALA A 51 -27.84 16.15 -1.27
CA ALA A 51 -27.94 15.93 0.16
C ALA A 51 -27.15 14.69 0.63
N GLN A 52 -27.05 13.64 -0.19
CA GLN A 52 -26.25 12.46 0.10
C GLN A 52 -24.76 12.74 -0.03
N LEU A 53 -24.35 13.47 -1.08
CA LEU A 53 -22.96 13.90 -1.25
C LEU A 53 -22.49 14.78 -0.09
N ARG A 54 -23.33 15.75 0.34
CA ARG A 54 -23.03 16.61 1.48
C ARG A 54 -22.93 15.83 2.79
N TYR A 55 -23.81 14.85 2.99
CA TYR A 55 -23.78 13.95 4.16
C TYR A 55 -22.48 13.14 4.20
N ALA A 56 -22.10 12.48 3.10
CA ALA A 56 -20.87 11.70 3.01
C ALA A 56 -19.61 12.55 3.24
N ALA A 57 -19.56 13.75 2.64
CA ALA A 57 -18.46 14.70 2.86
C ALA A 57 -18.38 15.18 4.31
N ALA A 58 -19.52 15.42 4.96
CA ALA A 58 -19.58 15.81 6.36
C ALA A 58 -19.11 14.69 7.31
N ASP A 59 -19.47 13.43 7.03
CA ASP A 59 -19.00 12.25 7.79
C ASP A 59 -17.47 12.10 7.69
N ALA A 60 -16.90 12.23 6.49
CA ALA A 60 -15.45 12.15 6.28
C ALA A 60 -14.70 13.32 6.94
N TRP A 61 -15.21 14.54 6.80
CA TRP A 61 -14.63 15.73 7.41
C TRP A 61 -14.66 15.70 8.94
N ALA A 62 -15.77 15.24 9.51
CA ALA A 62 -15.92 15.02 10.94
C ALA A 62 -14.89 14.01 11.47
N ALA A 63 -14.70 12.89 10.78
CA ALA A 63 -13.70 11.89 11.15
C ALA A 63 -12.27 12.46 11.15
N LEU A 64 -11.91 13.26 10.14
CA LEU A 64 -10.60 13.92 10.08
C LEU A 64 -10.39 14.92 11.22
N ARG A 65 -11.40 15.73 11.56
CA ARG A 65 -11.32 16.66 12.69
C ARG A 65 -11.18 15.95 14.02
N LEU A 66 -11.93 14.86 14.22
CA LEU A 66 -11.80 14.03 15.42
C LEU A 66 -10.41 13.37 15.50
N PHE A 67 -9.88 12.91 14.36
CA PHE A 67 -8.53 12.37 14.29
C PHE A 67 -7.46 13.42 14.63
N ALA A 68 -7.58 14.64 14.11
CA ALA A 68 -6.65 15.74 14.39
C ALA A 68 -6.65 16.17 15.87
N LEU A 69 -7.78 16.01 16.56
CA LEU A 69 -7.87 16.24 18.01
C LEU A 69 -7.36 15.06 18.83
N SER A 70 -7.19 13.89 18.22
CA SER A 70 -6.58 12.76 18.90
C SER A 70 -5.09 13.04 19.10
N PRO A 71 -4.49 12.66 20.23
CA PRO A 71 -3.06 12.82 20.47
C PRO A 71 -2.22 11.99 19.51
N VAL A 72 -2.77 10.93 18.90
CA VAL A 72 -2.13 10.22 17.79
C VAL A 72 -2.12 11.09 16.54
N GLY A 73 -3.22 11.76 16.21
CA GLY A 73 -3.26 12.73 15.11
C GLY A 73 -2.34 13.93 15.34
N ALA A 74 -2.19 14.40 16.59
CA ALA A 74 -1.20 15.41 16.93
C ALA A 74 0.25 14.89 16.76
N ILE A 75 0.54 13.66 17.19
CA ILE A 75 1.86 13.03 17.01
C ILE A 75 2.14 12.77 15.53
N VAL A 76 1.16 12.33 14.75
CA VAL A 76 1.28 12.10 13.29
C VAL A 76 1.45 13.42 12.55
N ALA A 77 0.74 14.48 12.94
CA ALA A 77 0.95 15.82 12.38
C ALA A 77 2.35 16.35 12.70
N ILE A 78 2.83 16.17 13.94
CA ILE A 78 4.17 16.58 14.37
C ILE A 78 5.26 15.74 13.68
N ALA A 79 5.07 14.43 13.55
CA ALA A 79 6.02 13.51 12.90
C ALA A 79 6.05 13.69 11.37
N SER A 80 4.91 14.01 10.77
CA SER A 80 4.80 14.39 9.36
C SER A 80 5.48 15.75 9.09
N GLU A 81 5.46 16.68 10.04
CA GLU A 81 6.14 17.98 9.93
C GLU A 81 7.66 17.89 10.22
N SER A 82 8.13 16.85 10.93
CA SER A 82 9.55 16.66 11.26
C SER A 82 10.33 15.81 10.27
N GLY A 83 9.69 15.17 9.29
CA GLY A 83 10.34 14.30 8.30
C GLY A 83 10.94 13.01 8.87
N GLU A 84 10.64 12.67 10.14
CA GLU A 84 11.11 11.45 10.80
C GLU A 84 9.92 10.53 11.09
N VAL A 85 9.32 9.97 10.05
CA VAL A 85 8.30 8.90 10.21
C VAL A 85 8.96 7.50 10.23
N GLY A 86 10.27 7.41 10.02
CA GLY A 86 11.04 6.16 10.04
C GLY A 86 11.87 5.94 11.31
N ARG A 87 11.23 5.68 12.46
CA ARG A 87 11.74 5.09 13.73
C ARG A 87 11.32 5.88 14.96
N LEU A 88 10.16 5.56 15.51
CA LEU A 88 9.83 5.86 16.90
C LEU A 88 9.61 4.55 17.65
N GLU A 89 10.72 4.00 18.15
CA GLU A 89 10.68 3.06 19.28
C GLU A 89 10.53 3.93 20.54
N ILE A 90 9.45 3.72 21.28
CA ILE A 90 9.02 4.60 22.37
C ILE A 90 9.90 4.34 23.60
N ASP A 91 10.86 5.23 23.86
CA ASP A 91 11.59 5.27 25.13
C ASP A 91 11.46 6.66 25.79
N SER A 92 10.66 6.69 26.86
CA SER A 92 10.12 7.88 27.50
C SER A 92 11.15 8.80 28.17
N ALA A 93 12.38 8.34 28.41
CA ALA A 93 13.43 9.12 29.06
C ALA A 93 14.12 10.13 28.11
N SER A 94 14.06 9.91 26.79
CA SER A 94 14.74 10.74 25.79
C SER A 94 13.95 12.00 25.37
N LEU A 95 12.70 12.14 25.82
CA LEU A 95 11.77 13.20 25.41
C LEU A 95 12.05 14.58 26.03
N LEU A 96 12.65 14.62 27.23
CA LEU A 96 12.91 15.90 27.91
C LEU A 96 14.11 16.64 27.31
N ASP A 97 15.14 15.91 26.87
CA ASP A 97 16.36 16.52 26.32
C ASP A 97 16.20 16.89 24.82
N LYS A 98 15.43 16.09 24.07
CA LYS A 98 15.02 16.40 22.69
C LYS A 98 13.93 17.48 22.64
N GLY A 99 13.10 17.60 23.67
CA GLY A 99 12.06 18.64 23.77
C GLY A 99 12.63 20.07 23.78
N VAL A 100 13.74 20.31 24.48
CA VAL A 100 14.36 21.65 24.59
C VAL A 100 15.07 22.05 23.29
N SER A 101 15.71 21.09 22.61
CA SER A 101 16.39 21.34 21.33
C SER A 101 15.42 21.48 20.15
N ASN A 102 14.24 20.85 20.23
CA ASN A 102 13.16 21.04 19.26
C ASN A 102 12.35 22.32 19.51
N LEU A 103 12.25 22.81 20.76
CA LEU A 103 11.68 24.12 21.07
C LEU A 103 12.53 25.26 20.48
N ALA A 104 13.86 25.12 20.50
CA ALA A 104 14.78 26.07 19.86
C ALA A 104 14.67 26.07 18.32
N ARG A 105 14.42 24.91 17.70
CA ARG A 105 14.19 24.79 16.24
C ARG A 105 12.79 25.25 15.81
N ALA A 106 11.76 25.01 16.62
CA ALA A 106 10.43 25.58 16.42
C ALA A 106 10.44 27.11 16.51
N HIS A 107 11.29 27.69 17.37
CA HIS A 107 11.48 29.14 17.46
C HIS A 107 12.14 29.74 16.19
N VAL A 108 12.91 28.95 15.44
CA VAL A 108 13.52 29.34 14.15
C VAL A 108 12.55 29.16 12.97
N LEU A 109 11.63 28.19 13.02
CA LEU A 109 10.60 27.99 11.99
C LEU A 109 9.38 28.91 12.15
N VAL A 110 8.99 29.24 13.39
CA VAL A 110 8.00 30.30 13.65
C VAL A 110 8.54 31.66 13.19
N SER A 111 9.87 31.88 13.25
CA SER A 111 10.54 33.10 12.76
C SER A 111 10.33 33.35 11.25
N THR A 112 10.23 32.33 10.40
CA THR A 112 10.10 32.54 8.94
C THR A 112 8.67 32.86 8.49
N ARG A 113 7.65 32.30 9.15
CA ARG A 113 6.24 32.74 8.95
C ARG A 113 5.99 34.13 9.53
N PHE A 114 6.62 34.45 10.68
CA PHE A 114 6.58 35.78 11.28
C PHE A 114 7.32 36.80 10.40
N GLN A 115 8.43 36.43 9.74
CA GLN A 115 9.14 37.31 8.80
C GLN A 115 8.30 37.68 7.57
N ARG A 116 7.45 36.79 7.03
CA ARG A 116 6.60 37.12 5.88
C ARG A 116 5.44 38.06 6.23
N THR A 117 4.85 37.91 7.42
CA THR A 117 3.80 38.81 7.92
C THR A 117 4.36 40.13 8.42
N VAL A 118 5.51 40.10 9.11
CA VAL A 118 6.23 41.33 9.50
C VAL A 118 6.71 42.08 8.26
N PHE A 119 7.18 41.42 7.21
CA PHE A 119 7.59 42.11 5.99
C PHE A 119 6.41 42.75 5.26
N SER A 120 5.23 42.11 5.17
CA SER A 120 4.06 42.74 4.53
C SER A 120 3.49 43.90 5.36
N VAL A 121 3.45 43.75 6.70
CA VAL A 121 3.00 44.80 7.62
C VAL A 121 3.99 45.96 7.64
N VAL A 122 5.30 45.70 7.68
CA VAL A 122 6.35 46.73 7.63
C VAL A 122 6.35 47.42 6.26
N SER A 123 6.18 46.70 5.15
CA SER A 123 6.09 47.30 3.81
C SER A 123 4.83 48.17 3.67
N ALA A 124 3.69 47.74 4.20
CA ALA A 124 2.45 48.50 4.19
C ALA A 124 2.53 49.75 5.09
N VAL A 125 3.16 49.65 6.26
CA VAL A 125 3.41 50.78 7.18
C VAL A 125 4.39 51.78 6.57
N ILE A 126 5.44 51.31 5.90
CA ILE A 126 6.40 52.16 5.18
C ILE A 126 5.72 52.86 4.00
N LEU A 127 4.90 52.16 3.19
CA LEU A 127 4.13 52.78 2.11
C LEU A 127 3.11 53.81 2.62
N ALA A 128 2.43 53.50 3.73
CA ALA A 128 1.47 54.43 4.35
C ALA A 128 2.17 55.68 4.89
N ALA A 129 3.33 55.54 5.51
CA ALA A 129 4.13 56.66 6.03
C ALA A 129 4.74 57.53 4.91
N LEU A 130 5.10 56.92 3.77
CA LEU A 130 5.68 57.62 2.62
C LEU A 130 4.64 58.37 1.77
N SER A 131 3.35 58.04 1.90
CA SER A 131 2.26 58.68 1.12
C SER A 131 1.98 60.15 1.49
N GLY A 132 2.50 60.64 2.62
CA GLY A 132 2.22 61.98 3.14
C GLY A 132 3.17 63.11 2.68
N THR A 133 4.23 62.83 1.91
CA THR A 133 5.26 63.85 1.60
C THR A 133 5.63 63.89 0.11
N ALA A 134 5.44 65.06 -0.51
CA ALA A 134 5.58 65.25 -1.96
C ALA A 134 7.01 65.06 -2.53
N VAL A 135 8.03 65.02 -1.67
CA VAL A 135 9.44 64.86 -2.06
C VAL A 135 9.86 63.38 -2.16
N VAL A 136 9.04 62.47 -1.65
CA VAL A 136 9.34 61.03 -1.59
C VAL A 136 9.08 60.30 -2.91
N GLY A 137 8.27 60.88 -3.81
CA GLY A 137 7.90 60.26 -5.08
C GLY A 137 9.04 60.08 -6.08
N SER A 138 10.13 60.86 -6.01
CA SER A 138 11.20 60.79 -7.01
C SER A 138 12.33 59.79 -6.68
N VAL A 139 12.53 59.45 -5.40
CA VAL A 139 13.65 58.58 -4.96
C VAL A 139 13.17 57.30 -4.27
N ALA A 140 12.08 57.34 -3.51
CA ALA A 140 11.58 56.17 -2.80
C ALA A 140 10.76 55.22 -3.68
N LEU A 141 10.06 55.74 -4.69
CA LEU A 141 9.31 54.90 -5.64
C LEU A 141 10.22 53.98 -6.47
N PRO A 142 11.35 54.45 -7.05
CA PRO A 142 12.28 53.58 -7.77
C PRO A 142 12.95 52.50 -6.89
N THR A 143 13.26 52.84 -5.63
CA THR A 143 13.88 51.91 -4.68
C THR A 143 12.87 50.88 -4.17
N LEU A 144 11.64 51.28 -3.84
CA LEU A 144 10.55 50.34 -3.52
C LEU A 144 10.20 49.44 -4.72
N ALA A 145 10.15 50.00 -5.94
CA ALA A 145 9.92 49.22 -7.15
C ALA A 145 11.03 48.20 -7.37
N SER A 146 12.28 48.55 -7.09
CA SER A 146 13.42 47.65 -7.20
C SER A 146 13.40 46.54 -6.14
N VAL A 147 13.01 46.85 -4.89
CA VAL A 147 12.85 45.85 -3.82
C VAL A 147 11.67 44.91 -4.10
N LEU A 148 10.53 45.46 -4.57
CA LEU A 148 9.39 44.65 -5.01
C LEU A 148 9.74 43.79 -6.22
N PHE A 149 10.53 44.30 -7.16
CA PHE A 149 11.00 43.55 -8.31
C PHE A 149 11.94 42.41 -7.89
N VAL A 150 12.94 42.66 -7.03
CA VAL A 150 13.83 41.61 -6.52
C VAL A 150 13.06 40.54 -5.75
N TYR A 151 12.10 40.95 -4.91
CA TYR A 151 11.25 40.00 -4.19
C TYR A 151 10.37 39.18 -5.15
N ALA A 152 9.75 39.82 -6.14
CA ALA A 152 8.96 39.13 -7.17
C ALA A 152 9.84 38.17 -7.98
N SER A 153 11.05 38.57 -8.39
CA SER A 153 11.99 37.72 -9.12
C SER A 153 12.48 36.53 -8.31
N VAL A 154 12.75 36.70 -7.00
CA VAL A 154 13.12 35.58 -6.11
C VAL A 154 11.93 34.65 -5.88
N ALA A 155 10.72 35.20 -5.70
CA ALA A 155 9.49 34.42 -5.58
C ALA A 155 9.21 33.62 -6.87
N GLU A 156 9.34 34.25 -8.04
CA GLU A 156 9.17 33.62 -9.35
C GLU A 156 10.26 32.57 -9.63
N SER A 157 11.51 32.83 -9.25
CA SER A 157 12.61 31.86 -9.32
C SER A 157 12.35 30.64 -8.42
N SER A 158 11.82 30.86 -7.21
CA SER A 158 11.45 29.75 -6.32
C SER A 158 10.24 28.97 -6.83
N GLY A 159 9.25 29.64 -7.42
CA GLY A 159 8.05 29.04 -8.00
C GLY A 159 8.33 28.24 -9.27
N THR A 160 9.27 28.69 -10.10
CA THR A 160 9.72 27.93 -11.28
C THR A 160 10.51 26.68 -10.88
N LYS A 161 11.36 26.77 -9.85
CA LYS A 161 12.06 25.61 -9.29
C LYS A 161 11.10 24.58 -8.69
N SER A 162 10.12 25.01 -7.88
CA SER A 162 9.12 24.10 -7.30
C SER A 162 8.22 23.48 -8.37
N LYS A 163 7.87 24.24 -9.42
CA LYS A 163 7.13 23.71 -10.58
C LYS A 163 7.93 22.63 -11.32
N GLY A 164 9.23 22.82 -11.49
CA GLY A 164 10.14 21.83 -12.09
C GLY A 164 10.25 20.55 -11.24
N LEU A 165 10.46 20.70 -9.94
CA LEU A 165 10.49 19.59 -8.98
C LEU A 165 9.16 18.81 -8.95
N ALA A 166 8.02 19.50 -8.95
CA ALA A 166 6.71 18.85 -8.97
C ALA A 166 6.49 18.03 -10.26
N ARG A 167 6.93 18.51 -11.44
CA ARG A 167 6.87 17.73 -12.70
C ARG A 167 7.77 16.51 -12.66
N TYR A 168 8.97 16.68 -12.14
CA TYR A 168 9.93 15.59 -12.00
C TYR A 168 9.38 14.49 -11.07
N ASN A 169 8.88 14.89 -9.90
CA ASN A 169 8.28 14.00 -8.92
C ASN A 169 7.02 13.30 -9.44
N SER A 170 6.16 14.01 -10.18
CA SER A 170 4.96 13.41 -10.78
C SER A 170 5.32 12.42 -11.89
N ALA A 171 6.29 12.75 -12.75
CA ALA A 171 6.77 11.86 -13.80
C ALA A 171 7.38 10.59 -13.20
N GLN A 172 8.19 10.74 -12.14
CA GLN A 172 8.78 9.62 -11.42
C GLN A 172 7.72 8.72 -10.74
N ALA A 173 6.69 9.31 -10.13
CA ALA A 173 5.60 8.53 -9.54
C ALA A 173 4.82 7.72 -10.59
N LEU A 174 4.63 8.30 -11.79
CA LEU A 174 3.95 7.63 -12.90
C LEU A 174 4.81 6.50 -13.50
N GLU A 175 6.12 6.71 -13.62
CA GLU A 175 7.07 5.69 -14.04
C GLU A 175 7.09 4.50 -13.05
N LEU A 176 7.13 4.77 -11.75
CA LEU A 176 7.07 3.73 -10.72
C LEU A 176 5.73 2.96 -10.75
N ALA A 177 4.61 3.67 -10.93
CA ALA A 177 3.32 3.02 -11.08
C ALA A 177 3.26 2.12 -12.33
N ALA A 178 3.80 2.59 -13.46
CA ALA A 178 3.88 1.81 -14.69
C ALA A 178 4.80 0.57 -14.54
N GLU A 179 5.91 0.70 -13.83
CA GLU A 179 6.80 -0.44 -13.53
C GLU A 179 6.08 -1.48 -12.67
N GLN A 180 5.31 -1.06 -11.67
CA GLN A 180 4.50 -1.96 -10.85
C GLN A 180 3.36 -2.63 -11.62
N GLU A 181 2.70 -1.91 -12.53
CA GLU A 181 1.70 -2.52 -13.41
C GLU A 181 2.33 -3.57 -14.33
N LYS A 182 3.55 -3.32 -14.82
CA LYS A 182 4.32 -4.30 -15.59
C LYS A 182 4.64 -5.54 -14.75
N THR A 183 5.13 -5.39 -13.52
CA THR A 183 5.44 -6.55 -12.66
C THR A 183 4.19 -7.33 -12.28
N LEU A 184 3.04 -6.65 -12.10
CA LEU A 184 1.75 -7.30 -11.89
C LEU A 184 1.32 -8.12 -13.12
N ALA A 185 1.47 -7.59 -14.32
CA ALA A 185 1.18 -8.31 -15.56
C ALA A 185 2.08 -9.56 -15.72
N ASP A 186 3.37 -9.43 -15.38
CA ASP A 186 4.30 -10.56 -15.40
C ASP A 186 3.96 -11.63 -14.34
N ALA A 187 3.40 -11.22 -13.20
CA ALA A 187 2.91 -12.13 -12.15
C ALA A 187 1.56 -12.79 -12.53
N GLU A 188 0.70 -12.08 -13.26
CA GLU A 188 -0.59 -12.61 -13.74
C GLU A 188 -0.40 -13.83 -14.65
N SER A 189 0.65 -13.81 -15.48
CA SER A 189 1.03 -14.98 -16.30
C SER A 189 1.31 -16.23 -15.46
N ALA A 190 1.98 -16.08 -14.30
CA ALA A 190 2.28 -17.17 -13.37
C ALA A 190 1.02 -17.62 -12.61
N LYS A 191 0.16 -16.67 -12.25
CA LYS A 191 -1.15 -16.93 -11.61
C LYS A 191 -2.03 -17.85 -12.46
N ALA A 192 -2.02 -17.66 -13.78
CA ALA A 192 -2.81 -18.49 -14.70
C ALA A 192 -2.44 -19.99 -14.66
N PHE A 193 -1.22 -20.34 -14.26
CA PHE A 193 -0.77 -21.74 -14.16
C PHE A 193 -1.12 -22.41 -12.83
N LEU A 194 -1.38 -21.65 -11.76
CA LEU A 194 -1.72 -22.21 -10.45
C LEU A 194 -2.99 -23.09 -10.46
N PRO A 195 -4.13 -22.69 -11.05
CA PRO A 195 -5.32 -23.54 -11.08
C PRO A 195 -5.10 -24.81 -11.89
N PHE A 196 -4.21 -24.79 -12.89
CA PHE A 196 -3.83 -26.00 -13.62
C PHE A 196 -3.06 -26.99 -12.72
N GLY A 197 -2.10 -26.50 -11.94
CA GLY A 197 -1.36 -27.33 -10.97
C GLY A 197 -2.28 -27.95 -9.93
N VAL A 198 -3.14 -27.14 -9.30
CA VAL A 198 -4.12 -27.63 -8.32
C VAL A 198 -5.10 -28.61 -8.96
N GLY A 199 -5.66 -28.30 -10.13
CA GLY A 199 -6.57 -29.19 -10.84
C GLY A 199 -5.95 -30.54 -11.15
N LEU A 200 -4.69 -30.55 -11.63
CA LEU A 200 -3.95 -31.77 -11.93
C LEU A 200 -3.71 -32.61 -10.66
N THR A 201 -3.30 -31.99 -9.55
CA THR A 201 -3.14 -32.71 -8.27
C THR A 201 -4.45 -33.30 -7.75
N ALA A 202 -5.54 -32.57 -7.88
CA ALA A 202 -6.87 -32.99 -7.43
C ALA A 202 -7.39 -34.16 -8.28
N ILE A 203 -7.21 -34.13 -9.59
CA ILE A 203 -7.61 -35.22 -10.49
C ILE A 203 -6.85 -36.51 -10.13
N PHE A 204 -5.53 -36.44 -9.96
CA PHE A 204 -4.74 -37.61 -9.61
C PHE A 204 -5.05 -38.13 -8.19
N ALA A 205 -5.32 -37.24 -7.24
CA ALA A 205 -5.77 -37.64 -5.91
C ALA A 205 -7.13 -38.32 -5.94
N ALA A 206 -8.10 -37.75 -6.67
CA ALA A 206 -9.41 -38.36 -6.85
C ALA A 206 -9.31 -39.72 -7.54
N ALA A 207 -8.48 -39.86 -8.58
CA ALA A 207 -8.22 -41.12 -9.26
C ALA A 207 -7.59 -42.17 -8.33
N CYS A 208 -6.68 -41.76 -7.44
CA CYS A 208 -6.07 -42.66 -6.47
C CYS A 208 -7.09 -43.17 -5.44
N VAL A 209 -7.99 -42.29 -4.98
CA VAL A 209 -9.09 -42.63 -4.05
C VAL A 209 -10.12 -43.53 -4.74
N THR A 210 -10.54 -43.21 -5.96
CA THR A 210 -11.55 -44.00 -6.68
C THR A 210 -11.05 -45.41 -6.97
N LEU A 211 -9.81 -45.58 -7.42
CA LEU A 211 -9.22 -46.90 -7.61
C LEU A 211 -9.24 -47.73 -6.33
N ARG A 212 -8.98 -47.11 -5.18
CA ARG A 212 -9.08 -47.82 -3.89
C ARG A 212 -10.52 -48.26 -3.59
N ILE A 213 -11.50 -47.39 -3.80
CA ILE A 213 -12.92 -47.71 -3.56
C ILE A 213 -13.37 -48.85 -4.48
N PHE A 214 -12.94 -48.86 -5.75
CA PHE A 214 -13.24 -49.93 -6.68
C PHE A 214 -12.62 -51.26 -6.25
N ASP A 215 -11.36 -51.26 -5.84
CA ASP A 215 -10.69 -52.47 -5.32
C ASP A 215 -11.36 -53.03 -4.05
N GLU A 216 -11.85 -52.16 -3.16
CA GLU A 216 -12.59 -52.56 -1.95
C GLU A 216 -13.98 -53.14 -2.30
N ALA A 217 -14.65 -52.61 -3.34
CA ALA A 217 -15.95 -53.08 -3.80
C ALA A 217 -15.88 -54.39 -4.61
N GLU A 218 -14.82 -54.60 -5.40
CA GLU A 218 -14.62 -55.82 -6.21
C GLU A 218 -14.15 -57.02 -5.38
N GLY A 219 -13.77 -56.83 -4.11
CA GLY A 219 -13.46 -57.91 -3.15
C GLY A 219 -14.57 -58.96 -3.00
N GLU A 220 -15.80 -58.66 -3.45
CA GLU A 220 -16.93 -59.59 -3.47
C GLU A 220 -17.33 -60.09 -4.88
N ALA A 221 -16.82 -59.49 -5.97
CA ALA A 221 -17.25 -59.79 -7.34
C ALA A 221 -16.10 -59.75 -8.37
N SER A 222 -15.29 -60.81 -8.39
CA SER A 222 -14.59 -61.35 -9.58
C SER A 222 -13.89 -60.37 -10.54
N SER A 223 -12.71 -59.89 -10.18
CA SER A 223 -11.43 -60.10 -10.89
C SER A 223 -11.37 -60.09 -12.44
N LEU A 224 -12.10 -59.23 -13.17
CA LEU A 224 -12.14 -59.32 -14.64
C LEU A 224 -11.64 -58.08 -15.42
N LEU A 225 -11.41 -56.92 -14.79
CA LEU A 225 -11.01 -55.72 -15.55
C LEU A 225 -9.54 -55.31 -15.41
N LEU A 226 -8.92 -55.42 -14.24
CA LEU A 226 -7.50 -55.06 -14.03
C LEU A 226 -6.79 -56.11 -13.17
N SER A 227 -5.54 -56.45 -13.50
CA SER A 227 -4.72 -57.29 -12.61
C SER A 227 -4.41 -56.52 -11.31
N PRO A 228 -4.37 -57.19 -10.14
CA PRO A 228 -4.07 -56.53 -8.85
C PRO A 228 -2.72 -55.82 -8.89
N PHE A 229 -1.74 -56.38 -9.62
CA PHE A 229 -0.47 -55.73 -9.89
C PHE A 229 -0.62 -54.37 -10.58
N PHE A 230 -1.48 -54.28 -11.61
CA PHE A 230 -1.68 -53.05 -12.36
C PHE A 230 -2.44 -52.00 -11.52
N SER A 231 -3.42 -52.39 -10.72
CA SER A 231 -4.12 -51.48 -9.78
C SER A 231 -3.17 -50.86 -8.76
N THR A 232 -2.31 -51.67 -8.12
CA THR A 232 -1.28 -51.19 -7.19
C THR A 232 -0.28 -50.26 -7.88
N LEU A 233 0.18 -50.61 -9.09
CA LEU A 233 1.10 -49.79 -9.86
C LEU A 233 0.49 -48.41 -10.19
N MET A 234 -0.75 -48.38 -10.68
CA MET A 234 -1.44 -47.15 -11.05
C MET A 234 -1.67 -46.24 -9.85
N ARG A 235 -2.04 -46.79 -8.69
CA ARG A 235 -2.19 -45.99 -7.44
C ARG A 235 -0.89 -45.33 -7.02
N ARG A 236 0.25 -46.03 -7.13
CA ARG A 236 1.56 -45.44 -6.83
C ARG A 236 1.92 -44.33 -7.81
N PHE A 237 1.67 -44.53 -9.11
CA PHE A 237 1.89 -43.50 -10.11
C PHE A 237 1.02 -42.26 -9.85
N PHE A 238 -0.27 -42.44 -9.58
CA PHE A 238 -1.17 -41.32 -9.28
C PHE A 238 -0.79 -40.58 -8.00
N GLY A 239 -0.42 -41.30 -6.94
CA GLY A 239 0.07 -40.68 -5.71
C GLY A 239 1.33 -39.85 -5.96
N LEU A 240 2.30 -40.38 -6.71
CA LEU A 240 3.53 -39.68 -7.04
C LEU A 240 3.29 -38.47 -7.98
N SER A 241 2.43 -38.62 -8.99
CA SER A 241 2.00 -37.52 -9.86
C SER A 241 1.28 -36.40 -9.09
N SER A 242 0.47 -36.75 -8.08
CA SER A 242 -0.19 -35.77 -7.22
C SER A 242 0.81 -34.98 -6.39
N VAL A 243 1.84 -35.63 -5.82
CA VAL A 243 2.93 -34.94 -5.10
C VAL A 243 3.71 -34.02 -6.04
N ILE A 244 4.05 -34.49 -7.25
CA ILE A 244 4.75 -33.66 -8.25
C ILE A 244 3.92 -32.43 -8.61
N GLY A 245 2.62 -32.57 -8.83
CA GLY A 245 1.76 -31.42 -9.13
C GLY A 245 1.71 -30.42 -7.97
N ALA A 246 1.76 -30.89 -6.72
CA ALA A 246 1.78 -30.02 -5.55
C ALA A 246 3.10 -29.24 -5.47
N MET A 247 4.23 -29.90 -5.78
CA MET A 247 5.54 -29.25 -5.88
C MET A 247 5.59 -28.19 -6.98
N ILE A 248 5.06 -28.49 -8.17
CA ILE A 248 4.99 -27.51 -9.28
C ILE A 248 4.14 -26.31 -8.87
N THR A 249 3.01 -26.55 -8.19
CA THR A 249 2.13 -25.48 -7.71
C THR A 249 2.86 -24.60 -6.68
N ALA A 250 3.60 -25.20 -5.75
CA ALA A 250 4.39 -24.50 -4.75
C ALA A 250 5.55 -23.70 -5.37
N ASP A 251 6.24 -24.24 -6.38
CA ASP A 251 7.29 -23.53 -7.12
C ASP A 251 6.73 -22.33 -7.88
N LYS A 252 5.58 -22.47 -8.54
CA LYS A 252 4.90 -21.36 -9.23
C LYS A 252 4.38 -20.31 -8.27
N ALA A 253 3.88 -20.69 -7.11
CA ALA A 253 3.47 -19.75 -6.07
C ALA A 253 4.68 -18.97 -5.53
N LEU A 254 5.83 -19.63 -5.32
CA LEU A 254 7.07 -18.97 -4.92
C LEU A 254 7.54 -17.96 -5.98
N LEU A 255 7.56 -18.36 -7.25
CA LEU A 255 7.91 -17.49 -8.37
C LEU A 255 6.99 -16.26 -8.46
N MET A 256 5.70 -16.44 -8.18
CA MET A 256 4.76 -15.33 -8.14
C MET A 256 5.06 -14.40 -6.95
N GLY A 257 5.27 -14.97 -5.76
CA GLY A 257 5.62 -14.21 -4.56
C GLY A 257 6.87 -13.36 -4.73
N THR A 258 7.93 -13.90 -5.33
CA THR A 258 9.18 -13.15 -5.57
C THR A 258 8.99 -12.00 -6.57
N LYS A 259 8.11 -12.17 -7.57
CA LYS A 259 7.74 -11.10 -8.50
C LYS A 259 6.88 -10.01 -7.86
N LEU A 260 6.03 -10.38 -6.91
CA LEU A 260 5.11 -9.45 -6.22
C LEU A 260 5.77 -8.67 -5.08
N THR A 261 6.91 -9.13 -4.55
CA THR A 261 7.65 -8.37 -3.54
C THR A 261 8.20 -7.07 -4.14
N PRO A 262 7.78 -5.89 -3.66
CA PRO A 262 8.27 -4.63 -4.19
C PRO A 262 9.78 -4.57 -4.00
N ARG A 263 10.49 -4.25 -5.09
CA ARG A 263 11.94 -4.10 -5.04
C ARG A 263 12.24 -2.98 -4.06
N SER A 264 12.94 -3.28 -2.98
CA SER A 264 13.57 -2.24 -2.17
C SER A 264 14.49 -1.50 -3.12
N ARG A 265 14.14 -0.25 -3.44
CA ARG A 265 14.95 0.60 -4.31
C ARG A 265 16.38 0.52 -3.76
N PRO A 266 17.39 0.08 -4.54
CA PRO A 266 18.75 0.13 -4.06
C PRO A 266 18.98 1.55 -3.58
N GLU A 267 19.44 1.71 -2.34
CA GLU A 267 19.78 3.03 -1.80
C GLU A 267 20.52 3.78 -2.89
N GLU A 268 20.01 4.95 -3.24
CA GLU A 268 20.43 5.79 -4.35
C GLU A 268 21.90 6.16 -4.15
N ASN A 269 22.80 5.25 -4.50
CA ASN A 269 24.21 5.51 -4.66
C ASN A 269 24.27 6.43 -5.88
N GLN A 270 24.40 7.73 -5.61
CA GLN A 270 24.34 8.86 -6.55
C GLN A 270 25.35 8.79 -7.72
N ASN A 271 26.09 7.69 -7.86
CA ASN A 271 27.10 7.49 -8.89
C ASN A 271 26.71 6.45 -9.96
N ILE A 272 25.54 5.82 -9.86
CA ILE A 272 25.09 4.88 -10.91
C ILE A 272 24.54 5.71 -12.08
N THR A 273 25.18 5.57 -13.23
CA THR A 273 24.79 6.27 -14.45
C THR A 273 23.48 5.69 -15.02
N GLU A 274 22.67 6.50 -15.73
CA GLU A 274 21.37 6.05 -16.31
C GLU A 274 21.50 4.78 -17.17
N TRP A 275 22.63 4.57 -17.84
CA TRP A 275 22.88 3.37 -18.63
C TRP A 275 23.24 2.14 -17.78
N GLU A 276 23.87 2.31 -16.61
CA GLU A 276 24.08 1.23 -15.64
C GLU A 276 22.76 0.85 -14.96
N ALA A 277 21.88 1.83 -14.68
CA ALA A 277 20.52 1.57 -14.23
C ALA A 277 19.70 0.80 -15.29
N ALA A 278 19.85 1.15 -16.57
CA ALA A 278 19.24 0.41 -17.67
C ALA A 278 19.84 -1.00 -17.83
N ALA A 279 21.15 -1.18 -17.67
CA ALA A 279 21.78 -2.50 -17.70
C ALA A 279 21.34 -3.38 -16.51
N LEU A 280 21.22 -2.81 -15.30
CA LEU A 280 20.66 -3.47 -14.11
C LEU A 280 19.17 -3.81 -14.24
N SER A 281 18.44 -3.09 -15.11
CA SER A 281 17.06 -3.43 -15.46
C SER A 281 16.98 -4.60 -16.44
N LEU A 282 18.00 -4.80 -17.29
CA LEU A 282 18.08 -5.95 -18.20
C LEU A 282 18.46 -7.24 -17.46
N ASP A 283 19.35 -7.15 -16.47
CA ASP A 283 19.66 -8.25 -15.54
C ASP A 283 18.48 -8.58 -14.59
N SER A 284 17.36 -7.83 -14.63
CA SER A 284 16.20 -8.08 -13.77
C SER A 284 15.37 -9.32 -14.13
N GLU A 285 15.63 -9.94 -15.29
CA GLU A 285 15.15 -11.29 -15.61
C GLU A 285 15.74 -12.36 -14.64
N LEU A 286 16.78 -12.04 -13.85
CA LEU A 286 17.44 -12.97 -12.92
C LEU A 286 16.88 -13.02 -11.49
N ASN A 287 15.77 -12.34 -11.15
CA ASN A 287 15.12 -12.53 -9.84
C ASN A 287 14.30 -13.83 -9.75
N GLU A 288 14.83 -14.87 -10.40
CA GLU A 288 14.44 -16.23 -10.18
C GLU A 288 14.84 -16.65 -8.75
N PRO A 289 13.94 -17.27 -7.97
CA PRO A 289 14.28 -17.79 -6.66
C PRO A 289 15.46 -18.75 -6.81
N GLN A 290 16.45 -18.58 -5.92
CA GLN A 290 17.65 -19.42 -5.88
C GLN A 290 17.26 -20.89 -5.86
N LEU A 291 18.09 -21.74 -6.47
CA LEU A 291 17.85 -23.18 -6.52
C LEU A 291 17.64 -23.77 -5.12
N GLU A 292 18.38 -23.28 -4.12
CA GLU A 292 18.25 -23.69 -2.72
C GLU A 292 16.85 -23.43 -2.15
N THR A 293 16.28 -22.26 -2.39
CA THR A 293 14.91 -21.94 -1.97
C THR A 293 13.87 -22.81 -2.65
N ARG A 294 14.03 -23.11 -3.96
CA ARG A 294 13.12 -24.01 -4.67
C ARG A 294 13.19 -25.44 -4.13
N ILE A 295 14.39 -25.94 -3.86
CA ILE A 295 14.60 -27.25 -3.24
C ILE A 295 13.98 -27.28 -1.83
N ALA A 296 14.15 -26.22 -1.05
CA ALA A 296 13.56 -26.14 0.29
C ALA A 296 12.02 -26.18 0.25
N VAL A 297 11.39 -25.47 -0.70
CA VAL A 297 9.92 -25.49 -0.89
C VAL A 297 9.43 -26.85 -1.40
N ALA A 298 10.19 -27.49 -2.30
CA ALA A 298 9.92 -28.84 -2.76
C ALA A 298 9.98 -29.86 -1.60
N LEU A 299 11.03 -29.79 -0.77
CA LEU A 299 11.20 -30.66 0.39
C LEU A 299 10.12 -30.41 1.45
N SER A 300 9.77 -29.15 1.73
CA SER A 300 8.72 -28.82 2.70
C SER A 300 7.36 -29.33 2.24
N THR A 301 7.08 -29.32 0.93
CA THR A 301 5.87 -29.90 0.33
C THR A 301 5.80 -31.40 0.52
N VAL A 302 6.90 -32.11 0.25
CA VAL A 302 6.97 -33.56 0.48
C VAL A 302 6.78 -33.87 1.96
N LEU A 303 7.49 -33.16 2.85
CA LEU A 303 7.35 -33.35 4.29
C LEU A 303 5.94 -33.06 4.79
N ALA A 304 5.28 -32.01 4.29
CA ALA A 304 3.91 -31.67 4.64
C ALA A 304 2.91 -32.78 4.23
N SER A 305 3.09 -33.38 3.05
CA SER A 305 2.26 -34.52 2.61
C SER A 305 2.47 -35.80 3.45
N LEU A 306 3.59 -35.90 4.17
CA LEU A 306 3.91 -37.02 5.05
C LEU A 306 3.46 -36.82 6.50
N ILE A 307 3.05 -35.61 6.91
CA ILE A 307 2.60 -35.31 8.28
C ILE A 307 1.51 -36.26 8.81
N PRO A 308 0.50 -36.68 8.02
CA PRO A 308 -0.55 -37.57 8.52
C PRO A 308 -0.07 -39.01 8.69
N VAL A 309 1.02 -39.43 8.03
CA VAL A 309 1.46 -40.84 7.98
C VAL A 309 1.64 -41.45 9.38
N PRO A 310 2.32 -40.80 10.35
CA PRO A 310 2.48 -41.34 11.70
C PRO A 310 1.16 -41.47 12.49
N LEU A 311 0.08 -40.79 12.06
CA LEU A 311 -1.23 -40.91 12.71
C LEU A 311 -1.96 -42.21 12.29
N PHE A 312 -1.64 -42.73 11.10
CA PHE A 312 -2.27 -43.93 10.55
C PHE A 312 -1.45 -45.20 10.76
N PHE A 313 -0.13 -45.08 10.95
CA PHE A 313 0.78 -46.22 11.09
C PHE A 313 1.59 -46.10 12.37
N HIS A 314 1.50 -47.11 13.24
CA HIS A 314 2.21 -47.13 14.51
C HIS A 314 3.58 -47.83 14.39
N SER A 315 3.79 -48.63 13.34
CA SER A 315 5.04 -49.35 13.07
C SER A 315 5.47 -49.27 11.59
N LEU A 316 6.78 -49.37 11.33
CA LEU A 316 7.33 -49.39 9.95
C LEU A 316 6.90 -50.64 9.17
N GLU A 317 6.60 -51.74 9.85
CA GLU A 317 6.07 -52.96 9.24
C GLU A 317 4.64 -52.76 8.73
N GLU A 318 3.82 -51.98 9.44
CA GLU A 318 2.50 -51.58 8.95
C GLU A 318 2.59 -50.65 7.75
N VAL A 319 3.63 -49.81 7.66
CA VAL A 319 3.84 -48.92 6.49
C VAL A 319 4.13 -49.72 5.23
N THR A 320 4.98 -50.76 5.31
CA THR A 320 5.32 -51.59 4.15
C THR A 320 4.13 -52.46 3.72
N ALA A 321 3.35 -52.97 4.68
CA ALA A 321 2.10 -53.69 4.40
C ALA A 321 0.99 -52.75 3.87
N GLY A 322 1.00 -51.48 4.27
CA GLY A 322 -0.01 -50.47 3.98
C GLY A 322 0.35 -49.48 2.88
N LEU A 323 1.33 -49.77 2.03
CA LEU A 323 1.82 -48.86 0.97
C LEU A 323 0.72 -48.29 0.07
N ASP A 324 -0.33 -49.06 -0.21
CA ASP A 324 -1.44 -48.59 -1.04
C ASP A 324 -2.35 -47.61 -0.28
N THR A 325 -2.47 -47.78 1.03
CA THR A 325 -3.15 -46.82 1.91
C THR A 325 -2.34 -45.55 2.07
N LEU A 326 -1.01 -45.68 2.21
CA LEU A 326 -0.07 -44.57 2.25
C LEU A 326 -0.18 -43.71 0.99
N ALA A 327 -0.18 -44.32 -0.20
CA ALA A 327 -0.28 -43.60 -1.46
C ALA A 327 -1.54 -42.72 -1.54
N VAL A 328 -2.69 -43.24 -1.08
CA VAL A 328 -3.95 -42.49 -1.04
C VAL A 328 -3.91 -41.33 -0.04
N ILE A 329 -3.39 -41.56 1.17
CA ILE A 329 -3.25 -40.52 2.20
C ILE A 329 -2.33 -39.41 1.71
N VAL A 330 -1.14 -39.76 1.22
CA VAL A 330 -0.15 -38.81 0.69
C VAL A 330 -0.72 -38.03 -0.50
N SER A 331 -1.44 -38.69 -1.41
CA SER A 331 -2.06 -38.02 -2.55
C SER A 331 -3.15 -37.03 -2.13
N SER A 332 -4.03 -37.42 -1.18
CA SER A 332 -5.10 -36.54 -0.69
C SER A 332 -4.55 -35.29 0.04
N THR A 333 -3.45 -35.45 0.76
CA THR A 333 -2.80 -34.37 1.50
C THR A 333 -1.96 -33.47 0.60
N ALA A 334 -1.32 -34.02 -0.44
CA ALA A 334 -0.71 -33.23 -1.50
C ALA A 334 -1.73 -32.33 -2.21
N ALA A 335 -2.92 -32.86 -2.53
CA ALA A 335 -4.01 -32.06 -3.12
C ALA A 335 -4.51 -30.96 -2.17
N ALA A 336 -4.71 -31.28 -0.88
CA ALA A 336 -5.08 -30.29 0.12
C ALA A 336 -4.02 -29.18 0.26
N GLN A 337 -2.74 -29.55 0.27
CA GLN A 337 -1.65 -28.59 0.33
C GLN A 337 -1.60 -27.69 -0.90
N ALA A 338 -1.75 -28.26 -2.11
CA ALA A 338 -1.78 -27.49 -3.35
C ALA A 338 -2.92 -26.45 -3.33
N ALA A 339 -4.10 -26.84 -2.82
CA ALA A 339 -5.23 -25.93 -2.65
C ALA A 339 -4.94 -24.80 -1.66
N VAL A 340 -4.30 -25.09 -0.51
CA VAL A 340 -3.92 -24.06 0.47
C VAL A 340 -2.90 -23.08 -0.12
N VAL A 341 -1.88 -23.58 -0.82
CA VAL A 341 -0.87 -22.77 -1.50
C VAL A 341 -1.52 -21.86 -2.54
N PHE A 342 -2.46 -22.38 -3.33
CA PHE A 342 -3.22 -21.59 -4.28
C PHE A 342 -4.03 -20.48 -3.61
N LEU A 343 -4.79 -20.78 -2.55
CA LEU A 343 -5.57 -19.75 -1.84
C LEU A 343 -4.69 -18.68 -1.20
N ALA A 344 -3.55 -19.07 -0.61
CA ALA A 344 -2.59 -18.14 -0.03
C ALA A 344 -2.01 -17.21 -1.11
N SER A 345 -1.56 -17.78 -2.22
CA SER A 345 -1.01 -17.01 -3.34
C SER A 345 -2.05 -16.10 -4.01
N GLU A 346 -3.30 -16.55 -4.17
CA GLU A 346 -4.39 -15.73 -4.69
C GLU A 346 -4.67 -14.52 -3.78
N ARG A 347 -4.67 -14.72 -2.45
CA ARG A 347 -4.79 -13.63 -1.49
C ARG A 347 -3.65 -12.62 -1.63
N GLU A 348 -2.41 -13.08 -1.69
CA GLU A 348 -1.24 -12.20 -1.85
C GLU A 348 -1.29 -11.40 -3.16
N PHE A 349 -1.74 -12.04 -4.25
CA PHE A 349 -1.95 -11.37 -5.53
C PHE A 349 -3.02 -10.27 -5.43
N VAL A 350 -4.18 -10.56 -4.83
CA VAL A 350 -5.26 -9.57 -4.66
C VAL A 350 -4.80 -8.40 -3.77
N ASP A 351 -4.04 -8.69 -2.72
CA ASP A 351 -3.46 -7.64 -1.86
C ASP A 351 -2.42 -6.79 -2.61
N ALA A 352 -1.64 -7.39 -3.53
CA ALA A 352 -0.73 -6.65 -4.41
C ALA A 352 -1.48 -5.78 -5.44
N GLU A 353 -2.47 -6.34 -6.13
CA GLU A 353 -3.33 -5.63 -7.09
C GLU A 353 -4.01 -4.43 -6.42
N ARG A 354 -4.52 -4.62 -5.20
CA ARG A 354 -5.13 -3.52 -4.44
C ARG A 354 -4.15 -2.42 -4.07
N ARG A 355 -2.90 -2.77 -3.70
CA ARG A 355 -1.86 -1.77 -3.41
C ARG A 355 -1.50 -0.96 -4.65
N ILE A 356 -1.29 -1.64 -5.78
CA ILE A 356 -0.97 -1.01 -7.06
C ILE A 356 -2.13 -0.12 -7.52
N ALA A 357 -3.37 -0.57 -7.43
CA ALA A 357 -4.54 0.23 -7.78
C ALA A 357 -4.71 1.49 -6.91
N VAL A 358 -4.33 1.43 -5.64
CA VAL A 358 -4.32 2.62 -4.76
C VAL A 358 -3.21 3.58 -5.16
N GLN A 359 -2.01 3.06 -5.45
CA GLN A 359 -0.86 3.87 -5.85
C GLN A 359 -1.08 4.53 -7.23
N SER A 360 -1.61 3.80 -8.22
CA SER A 360 -1.95 4.36 -9.53
C SER A 360 -3.03 5.43 -9.44
N LYS A 361 -4.04 5.22 -8.59
CA LYS A 361 -5.06 6.24 -8.30
C LYS A 361 -4.48 7.48 -7.63
N GLN A 362 -3.57 7.32 -6.67
CA GLN A 362 -2.90 8.44 -6.02
C GLN A 362 -2.01 9.21 -7.00
N ALA A 363 -1.27 8.51 -7.87
CA ALA A 363 -0.48 9.12 -8.92
C ALA A 363 -1.37 9.95 -9.88
N ALA A 364 -2.47 9.38 -10.37
CA ALA A 364 -3.41 10.08 -11.24
C ALA A 364 -4.07 11.30 -10.57
N LEU A 365 -4.44 11.21 -9.28
CA LEU A 365 -4.97 12.35 -8.53
C LEU A 365 -3.92 13.46 -8.36
N SER A 366 -2.67 13.10 -8.11
CA SER A 366 -1.59 14.09 -8.00
C SER A 366 -1.35 14.82 -9.32
N GLU A 367 -1.46 14.12 -10.45
CA GLU A 367 -1.39 14.72 -11.78
C GLU A 367 -2.57 15.68 -12.04
N LEU A 368 -3.78 15.28 -11.66
CA LEU A 368 -4.98 16.12 -11.81
C LEU A 368 -4.86 17.40 -10.98
N PHE A 369 -4.48 17.30 -9.70
CA PHE A 369 -4.27 18.48 -8.85
C PHE A 369 -3.17 19.38 -9.40
N TYR A 370 -2.10 18.78 -9.94
CA TYR A 370 -1.03 19.53 -10.55
C TYR A 370 -1.48 20.26 -11.83
N ALA A 371 -2.25 19.59 -12.69
CA ALA A 371 -2.84 20.19 -13.88
C ALA A 371 -3.82 21.31 -13.54
N GLN A 372 -4.66 21.12 -12.53
CA GLN A 372 -5.58 22.15 -12.03
C GLN A 372 -4.82 23.35 -11.46
N ALA A 373 -3.79 23.13 -10.64
CA ALA A 373 -2.97 24.21 -10.10
C ALA A 373 -2.26 24.99 -11.22
N GLN A 374 -1.82 24.31 -12.28
CA GLN A 374 -1.30 25.00 -13.46
C GLN A 374 -2.36 25.84 -14.17
N ALA A 375 -3.57 25.29 -14.37
CA ALA A 375 -4.66 26.01 -15.01
C ALA A 375 -5.08 27.25 -14.19
N GLU A 376 -5.21 27.12 -12.88
CA GLU A 376 -5.51 28.24 -11.97
C GLU A 376 -4.38 29.29 -11.97
N SER A 377 -3.11 28.85 -11.97
CA SER A 377 -1.96 29.76 -12.05
C SER A 377 -1.90 30.54 -13.37
N ALA A 378 -2.42 29.98 -14.46
CA ALA A 378 -2.46 30.63 -15.77
C ALA A 378 -3.58 31.68 -15.87
N VAL A 379 -4.65 31.54 -15.09
CA VAL A 379 -5.77 32.50 -15.03
C VAL A 379 -5.46 33.66 -14.07
N LEU A 380 -4.70 33.39 -13.00
CA LEU A 380 -4.29 34.42 -12.03
C LEU A 380 -3.12 35.24 -12.58
N ALA A 381 -3.16 36.57 -12.41
CA ALA A 381 -2.04 37.42 -12.80
C ALA A 381 -0.76 36.96 -12.05
N PRO A 382 0.39 36.83 -12.74
CA PRO A 382 1.61 36.21 -12.20
C PRO A 382 2.19 36.93 -10.97
N SER A 383 1.74 38.15 -10.68
CA SER A 383 2.14 38.94 -9.53
C SER A 383 1.32 38.69 -8.25
N THR A 384 0.32 37.81 -8.28
CA THR A 384 -0.57 37.59 -7.12
C THR A 384 -0.02 36.50 -6.19
N THR A 385 0.02 36.80 -4.90
CA THR A 385 0.40 35.87 -3.81
C THR A 385 -0.45 34.59 -3.80
N MET A 386 -1.67 34.63 -4.36
CA MET A 386 -2.53 33.46 -4.54
C MET A 386 -1.97 32.44 -5.56
N SER A 387 -1.33 32.90 -6.65
CA SER A 387 -0.71 32.00 -7.63
C SER A 387 0.44 31.19 -7.03
N GLY A 388 1.27 31.84 -6.21
CA GLY A 388 2.35 31.16 -5.47
C GLY A 388 1.85 30.19 -4.39
N ALA A 389 0.74 30.50 -3.72
CA ALA A 389 0.14 29.62 -2.72
C ALA A 389 -0.49 28.36 -3.35
N ALA A 390 -1.16 28.50 -4.49
CA ALA A 390 -1.72 27.36 -5.24
C ALA A 390 -0.62 26.40 -5.73
N LEU A 391 0.50 26.92 -6.23
CA LEU A 391 1.65 26.12 -6.64
C LEU A 391 2.34 25.42 -5.45
N ALA A 392 2.44 26.08 -4.30
CA ALA A 392 2.99 25.48 -3.08
C ALA A 392 2.08 24.37 -2.51
N ALA A 393 0.75 24.54 -2.59
CA ALA A 393 -0.19 23.50 -2.21
C ALA A 393 -0.08 22.27 -3.14
N ALA A 394 0.12 22.50 -4.44
CA ALA A 394 0.33 21.42 -5.41
C ALA A 394 1.64 20.66 -5.17
N SER A 395 2.74 21.34 -4.83
CA SER A 395 4.01 20.65 -4.50
C SER A 395 3.88 19.80 -3.24
N VAL A 396 3.16 20.29 -2.22
CA VAL A 396 2.89 19.52 -0.99
C VAL A 396 2.00 18.31 -1.29
N ALA A 397 1.00 18.43 -2.15
CA ALA A 397 0.17 17.29 -2.56
C ALA A 397 0.96 16.20 -3.29
N VAL A 398 1.96 16.58 -4.10
CA VAL A 398 2.89 15.65 -4.77
C VAL A 398 3.85 14.99 -3.77
N GLU A 399 4.34 15.72 -2.77
CA GLU A 399 5.16 15.10 -1.71
C GLU A 399 4.34 14.13 -0.85
N PHE A 400 3.08 14.45 -0.54
CA PHE A 400 2.19 13.53 0.17
C PHE A 400 1.84 12.28 -0.63
N SER A 401 1.79 12.34 -1.97
CA SER A 401 1.58 11.13 -2.77
C SER A 401 2.78 10.19 -2.76
N GLN A 402 4.00 10.72 -2.60
CA GLN A 402 5.22 9.91 -2.43
C GLN A 402 5.30 9.20 -1.07
N LEU A 403 4.76 9.81 -0.01
CA LEU A 403 4.76 9.25 1.34
C LEU A 403 3.67 8.18 1.57
N GLY A 404 2.70 8.05 0.66
CA GLY A 404 1.64 7.04 0.73
C GLY A 404 2.01 5.66 0.17
N GLY A 405 3.25 5.51 -0.32
CA GLY A 405 3.79 4.31 -0.96
C GLY A 405 4.19 3.20 0.00
#